data_AF-A0A166KYT2-F1
#
_entry.id   AF-A0A166KYT2-F1
#
_cell.length_a   1.000
_cell.length_b   1.000
_cell.length_c   1.000
_cell.angle_alpha   90.00
_cell.angle_beta   90.00
_cell.angle_gamma   90.00
#
_symmetry.space_group_name_H-M   'P 1'
#
loop_
_entity.id
_entity.type
_entity.pdbx_description
1 polymer ?
#
loop_
_entity_poly.entity_id
_entity_poly.type
_entity_poly.pdbx_seq_one_letter_code
_entity_poly.pdbx_strand_id
1 'polypeptide(L)'
;MHRCLTILEIISIVCEELATDRDEVVTGYSALACLARTCCSMYEPSMKSLWYGLFDIVPLLNCFPEDVWEVQGDAYVRLFSEHRHLGQAHLCVPWQQLRRPLLLSDWTRFLHHADHVRSFGTSDDNHHANIYDRTCENPGPVSSSAYHALEQSKPREQFFPNLRRLHWRSTRDPLRYLRSFVGPKMTEISLAFAHPPNMAERSLLTSLSSMPLITSF
;
A
#
# COMPACT_ATOMS: atom_id res chain seq x y z
N MET A 1 -8.72 -17.79 28.34
CA MET A 1 -7.99 -18.25 27.14
C MET A 1 -7.36 -19.60 27.43
N HIS A 2 -7.39 -20.53 26.46
CA HIS A 2 -6.72 -21.83 26.59
C HIS A 2 -5.20 -21.63 26.66
N ARG A 3 -4.45 -22.51 27.34
CA ARG A 3 -2.99 -22.37 27.56
C ARG A 3 -2.16 -22.38 26.27
N CYS A 4 -2.69 -22.91 25.17
CA CYS A 4 -2.01 -22.78 23.87
C CYS A 4 -2.09 -21.36 23.30
N LEU A 5 -3.14 -20.61 23.62
CA LEU A 5 -3.35 -19.22 23.20
C LEU A 5 -2.68 -18.20 24.13
N THR A 6 -1.81 -18.66 25.02
CA THR A 6 -0.86 -17.79 25.75
C THR A 6 0.54 -17.81 25.13
N ILE A 7 0.79 -18.69 24.15
CA ILE A 7 2.06 -18.77 23.43
C ILE A 7 1.96 -17.84 22.21
N LEU A 8 2.72 -16.75 22.21
CA LEU A 8 2.64 -15.72 21.18
C LEU A 8 3.07 -16.23 19.79
N GLU A 9 3.96 -17.21 19.74
CA GLU A 9 4.41 -17.88 18.52
C GLU A 9 3.26 -18.61 17.85
N ILE A 10 2.43 -19.32 18.62
CA ILE A 10 1.25 -20.02 18.09
C ILE A 10 0.23 -19.02 17.56
N ILE A 11 -0.02 -17.93 18.28
CA ILE A 11 -0.92 -16.86 17.81
C ILE A 11 -0.39 -16.23 16.52
N SER A 12 0.92 -15.98 16.45
CA SER A 12 1.55 -15.39 15.26
C SER A 12 1.40 -16.30 14.06
N ILE A 13 1.63 -17.61 14.22
CA ILE A 13 1.41 -18.60 13.15
C ILE A 13 -0.05 -18.58 12.70
N VAL A 14 -1.02 -18.63 13.62
CA VAL A 14 -2.44 -18.57 13.26
C VAL A 14 -2.77 -17.28 12.49
N CYS A 15 -2.25 -16.13 12.92
CA CYS A 15 -2.47 -14.86 12.22
C CYS A 15 -1.79 -14.82 10.84
N GLU A 16 -0.60 -15.42 10.72
CA GLU A 16 0.10 -15.55 9.44
C GLU A 16 -0.70 -16.46 8.49
N GLU A 17 -1.15 -17.63 8.94
CA GLU A 17 -1.99 -18.54 8.16
C GLU A 17 -3.26 -17.84 7.63
N LEU A 18 -3.98 -17.13 8.50
CA LEU A 18 -5.17 -16.35 8.11
C LEU A 18 -4.88 -15.25 7.09
N ALA A 19 -3.70 -14.63 7.16
CA ALA A 19 -3.30 -13.61 6.18
C ALA A 19 -2.88 -14.22 4.84
N THR A 20 -2.53 -15.50 4.85
CA THR A 20 -1.98 -16.20 3.69
C THR A 20 -2.96 -17.08 2.93
N ASP A 21 -4.14 -17.29 3.50
CA ASP A 21 -5.22 -18.04 2.88
C ASP A 21 -5.71 -17.31 1.60
N ARG A 22 -5.44 -17.92 0.44
CA ARG A 22 -5.76 -17.35 -0.88
C ARG A 22 -7.19 -17.59 -1.31
N ASP A 23 -7.82 -18.64 -0.79
CA ASP A 23 -9.20 -19.01 -1.11
C ASP A 23 -10.16 -18.14 -0.29
N GLU A 24 -9.73 -17.71 0.89
CA GLU A 24 -10.54 -17.02 1.89
C GLU A 24 -9.94 -15.68 2.35
N VAL A 25 -9.39 -14.90 1.42
CA VAL A 25 -8.74 -13.60 1.73
C VAL A 25 -9.62 -12.66 2.56
N VAL A 26 -10.88 -12.46 2.14
CA VAL A 26 -11.79 -11.51 2.80
C VAL A 26 -12.11 -11.97 4.23
N THR A 27 -12.36 -13.26 4.42
CA THR A 27 -12.67 -13.85 5.72
C THR A 27 -11.43 -13.86 6.62
N GLY A 28 -10.25 -14.18 6.09
CA GLY A 28 -8.97 -14.10 6.79
C GLY A 28 -8.66 -12.71 7.33
N TYR A 29 -8.79 -11.67 6.49
CA TYR A 29 -8.59 -10.27 6.91
C TYR A 29 -9.62 -9.79 7.94
N SER A 30 -10.89 -10.16 7.76
CA SER A 30 -11.94 -9.88 8.73
C SER A 30 -11.67 -10.57 10.07
N ALA A 31 -11.21 -11.82 10.04
CA ALA A 31 -10.81 -12.58 11.22
C ALA A 31 -9.63 -11.92 11.94
N LEU A 32 -8.59 -11.48 11.22
CA LEU A 32 -7.46 -10.74 11.80
C LEU A 32 -7.90 -9.45 12.49
N ALA A 33 -8.78 -8.67 11.84
CA ALA A 33 -9.32 -7.46 12.43
C ALA A 33 -10.18 -7.77 13.67
N CYS A 34 -10.92 -8.88 13.66
CA CYS A 34 -11.66 -9.36 14.83
C CYS A 34 -10.71 -9.77 15.96
N LEU A 35 -9.68 -10.59 15.67
CA LEU A 35 -8.68 -11.06 16.63
C LEU A 35 -7.97 -9.88 17.30
N ALA A 36 -7.55 -8.89 16.53
CA ALA A 36 -6.92 -7.68 17.04
C ALA A 36 -7.79 -6.94 18.06
N ARG A 37 -9.12 -6.98 17.91
CA ARG A 37 -10.09 -6.35 18.82
C ARG A 37 -10.50 -7.22 20.01
N THR A 38 -10.19 -8.52 20.01
CA THR A 38 -10.66 -9.42 21.08
C THR A 38 -9.85 -9.30 22.37
N CYS A 39 -8.52 -9.31 22.29
CA CYS A 39 -7.66 -9.21 23.47
C CYS A 39 -6.29 -8.60 23.16
N CYS A 40 -5.64 -8.03 24.19
CA CYS A 40 -4.35 -7.37 24.07
C CYS A 40 -3.23 -8.31 23.58
N SER A 41 -3.28 -9.60 23.95
CA SER A 41 -2.28 -10.60 23.54
C SER A 41 -2.36 -10.96 22.06
N MET A 42 -3.53 -10.79 21.44
CA MET A 42 -3.75 -11.05 20.02
C MET A 42 -3.57 -9.79 19.16
N TYR A 43 -3.65 -8.60 19.76
CA TYR A 43 -3.51 -7.33 19.06
C TYR A 43 -2.26 -7.26 18.19
N GLU A 44 -1.07 -7.40 18.79
CA GLU A 44 0.19 -7.19 18.08
C GLU A 44 0.43 -8.22 16.95
N PRO A 45 0.25 -9.55 17.17
CA PRO A 45 0.38 -10.53 16.10
C PRO A 45 -0.63 -10.30 14.96
N SER A 46 -1.89 -10.01 15.29
CA SER A 46 -2.93 -9.80 14.28
C SER A 46 -2.68 -8.53 13.47
N MET A 47 -2.29 -7.43 14.11
CA MET A 47 -1.98 -6.16 13.43
C MET A 47 -0.77 -6.29 12.51
N LYS A 48 0.27 -7.00 12.96
CA LYS A 48 1.46 -7.26 12.14
C LYS A 48 1.12 -8.04 10.88
N SER A 49 0.26 -9.06 10.96
CA SER A 49 -0.19 -9.83 9.79
C SER A 49 -1.15 -9.04 8.91
N LEU A 50 -2.06 -8.27 9.52
CA LEU A 50 -3.04 -7.43 8.83
C LEU A 50 -2.36 -6.35 7.96
N TRP A 51 -1.34 -5.68 8.49
CA TRP A 51 -0.66 -4.59 7.79
C TRP A 51 0.62 -5.03 7.05
N TYR A 52 0.86 -6.35 6.95
CA TYR A 52 2.08 -6.89 6.37
C TYR A 52 2.27 -6.45 4.90
N GLY A 53 1.23 -6.64 4.09
CA GLY A 53 1.24 -6.44 2.64
C GLY A 53 0.22 -5.40 2.22
N LEU A 54 0.69 -4.33 1.60
CA LEU A 54 -0.16 -3.27 1.05
C LEU A 54 -0.06 -3.26 -0.47
N PHE A 55 -1.21 -3.25 -1.14
CA PHE A 55 -1.24 -3.08 -2.60
C PHE A 55 -0.95 -1.64 -3.02
N ASP A 56 -1.37 -0.67 -2.21
CA ASP A 56 -1.11 0.76 -2.41
C ASP A 56 -1.11 1.49 -1.06
N ILE A 57 -0.91 2.81 -1.09
CA ILE A 57 -0.83 3.63 0.13
C ILE A 57 -2.22 4.01 0.67
N VAL A 58 -3.30 3.81 -0.09
CA VAL A 58 -4.68 4.17 0.27
C VAL A 58 -5.11 3.69 1.67
N PRO A 59 -4.87 2.43 2.10
CA PRO A 59 -5.16 1.99 3.46
C PRO A 59 -4.61 2.90 4.55
N LEU A 60 -3.39 3.38 4.36
CA LEU A 60 -2.74 4.27 5.31
C LEU A 60 -3.29 5.69 5.20
N LEU A 61 -3.71 6.11 4.00
CA LEU A 61 -4.40 7.39 3.84
C LEU A 61 -5.74 7.41 4.60
N ASN A 62 -6.46 6.28 4.61
CA ASN A 62 -7.68 6.11 5.42
C ASN A 62 -7.41 6.10 6.94
N CYS A 63 -6.14 6.09 7.38
CA CYS A 63 -5.78 6.24 8.78
C CYS A 63 -5.66 7.70 9.23
N PHE A 64 -5.59 8.64 8.29
CA PHE A 64 -5.68 10.07 8.61
C PHE A 64 -7.09 10.42 9.14
N PRO A 65 -7.22 11.53 9.89
CA PRO A 65 -8.53 12.05 10.27
C PRO A 65 -9.44 12.31 9.06
N GLU A 66 -10.76 12.14 9.23
CA GLU A 66 -11.76 12.23 8.15
C GLU A 66 -11.81 13.61 7.46
N ASP A 67 -11.39 14.67 8.16
CA ASP A 67 -11.35 16.03 7.62
C ASP A 67 -10.13 16.27 6.71
N VAL A 68 -9.18 15.34 6.63
CA VAL A 68 -7.94 15.51 5.86
C VAL A 68 -8.11 15.08 4.40
N TRP A 69 -8.91 14.05 4.12
CA TRP A 69 -9.00 13.44 2.79
C TRP A 69 -10.43 13.30 2.31
N GLU A 70 -10.59 13.31 0.99
CA GLU A 70 -11.86 13.06 0.33
C GLU A 70 -11.62 12.17 -0.89
N VAL A 71 -12.56 11.27 -1.13
CA VAL A 71 -12.65 10.51 -2.37
C VAL A 71 -13.44 11.36 -3.36
N GLN A 72 -12.80 11.74 -4.46
CA GLN A 72 -13.39 12.60 -5.48
C GLN A 72 -13.63 11.83 -6.77
N GLY A 73 -14.79 12.08 -7.37
CA GLY A 73 -15.21 11.49 -8.64
C GLY A 73 -16.14 10.29 -8.42
N ASP A 74 -17.09 10.12 -9.32
CA ASP A 74 -17.94 8.94 -9.37
C ASP A 74 -17.28 7.87 -10.26
N ALA A 75 -17.49 6.60 -9.93
CA ALA A 75 -17.11 5.52 -10.83
C ALA A 75 -18.09 5.47 -12.01
N TYR A 76 -17.63 5.81 -13.22
CA TYR A 76 -18.44 5.67 -14.43
C TYR A 76 -17.59 5.40 -15.67
N VAL A 77 -18.17 4.73 -16.65
CA VAL A 77 -17.52 4.47 -17.96
C VAL A 77 -17.84 5.62 -18.90
N ARG A 78 -16.82 6.38 -19.32
CA ARG A 78 -16.96 7.33 -20.45
C ARG A 78 -16.92 6.54 -21.75
N LEU A 79 -18.08 6.34 -22.36
CA LEU A 79 -18.20 5.91 -23.75
C LEU A 79 -18.05 7.15 -24.64
N PHE A 80 -16.94 7.29 -25.36
CA PHE A 80 -16.85 8.28 -26.43
C PHE A 80 -17.64 7.76 -27.64
N SER A 81 -18.72 8.47 -28.01
CA SER A 81 -19.34 8.44 -29.33
C SER A 81 -19.28 9.88 -29.86
N GLU A 82 -19.04 10.19 -31.13
CA GLU A 82 -18.95 9.45 -32.38
C GLU A 82 -17.88 10.18 -33.19
N HIS A 83 -16.86 9.49 -33.69
CA HIS A 83 -16.26 9.65 -35.03
C HIS A 83 -15.16 8.60 -35.16
N ARG A 84 -15.21 7.87 -36.27
CA ARG A 84 -14.54 6.59 -36.51
C ARG A 84 -13.05 6.65 -36.17
N HIS A 85 -12.64 5.89 -35.15
CA HIS A 85 -11.69 4.76 -35.17
C HIS A 85 -11.28 4.48 -33.71
N LEU A 86 -11.68 3.32 -33.18
CA LEU A 86 -11.42 2.82 -31.80
C LEU A 86 -11.96 3.74 -30.67
N GLY A 87 -13.24 3.57 -30.31
CA GLY A 87 -13.79 4.14 -29.08
C GLY A 87 -13.11 3.54 -27.86
N GLN A 88 -12.11 4.22 -27.31
CA GLN A 88 -11.49 3.87 -26.05
C GLN A 88 -12.47 4.22 -24.93
N ALA A 89 -13.07 3.21 -24.30
CA ALA A 89 -13.84 3.41 -23.08
C ALA A 89 -12.85 3.84 -21.98
N HIS A 90 -12.97 5.07 -21.49
CA HIS A 90 -12.20 5.52 -20.34
C HIS A 90 -13.01 5.25 -19.08
N LEU A 91 -12.55 4.31 -18.26
CA LEU A 91 -13.05 4.15 -16.90
C LEU A 91 -12.62 5.38 -16.08
N CYS A 92 -13.59 6.21 -15.68
CA CYS A 92 -13.37 7.18 -14.62
C CYS A 92 -13.43 6.41 -13.30
N VAL A 93 -12.31 6.37 -12.60
CA VAL A 93 -12.21 5.81 -11.25
C VAL A 93 -12.11 6.96 -10.26
N PRO A 94 -12.73 6.86 -9.07
CA PRO A 94 -12.58 7.85 -8.02
C PRO A 94 -11.10 8.00 -7.61
N TRP A 95 -10.62 9.19 -7.29
CA TRP A 95 -9.26 9.43 -6.79
C TRP A 95 -9.27 10.10 -5.43
N GLN A 96 -8.15 10.02 -4.72
CA GLN A 96 -8.02 10.61 -3.39
C GLN A 96 -7.30 11.96 -3.43
N GLN A 97 -7.85 12.95 -2.71
CA GLN A 97 -7.27 14.29 -2.57
C GLN A 97 -7.33 14.79 -1.13
N LEU A 98 -6.37 15.66 -0.79
CA LEU A 98 -6.33 16.39 0.48
C LEU A 98 -7.33 17.55 0.51
N ARG A 99 -8.08 17.69 1.61
CA ARG A 99 -8.98 18.82 1.87
C ARG A 99 -8.27 19.97 2.60
N ARG A 100 -7.23 19.65 3.38
CA ARG A 100 -6.41 20.61 4.10
C ARG A 100 -4.93 20.17 4.16
N PRO A 101 -4.00 21.08 4.50
CA PRO A 101 -2.62 20.70 4.79
C PRO A 101 -2.51 19.68 5.93
N LEU A 102 -1.52 18.79 5.82
CA LEU A 102 -1.23 17.77 6.83
C LEU A 102 -0.50 18.39 8.03
N LEU A 103 -1.01 18.10 9.22
CA LEU A 103 -0.41 18.44 10.51
C LEU A 103 0.41 17.26 11.02
N LEU A 104 1.42 17.52 11.85
CA LEU A 104 2.24 16.46 12.46
C LEU A 104 1.41 15.44 13.25
N SER A 105 0.33 15.88 13.91
CA SER A 105 -0.59 15.02 14.66
C SER A 105 -1.40 14.07 13.77
N ASP A 106 -1.62 14.41 12.49
CA ASP A 106 -2.41 13.57 11.59
C ASP A 106 -1.66 12.25 11.28
N TRP A 107 -0.32 12.27 11.36
CA TRP A 107 0.52 11.13 11.02
C TRP A 107 0.53 10.00 12.06
N THR A 108 -0.02 10.20 13.27
CA THR A 108 0.13 9.23 14.36
C THR A 108 -0.37 7.83 13.99
N ARG A 109 -1.59 7.71 13.46
CA ARG A 109 -2.16 6.41 13.05
C ARG A 109 -1.51 5.88 11.77
N PHE A 110 -1.20 6.78 10.83
CA PHE A 110 -0.50 6.43 9.60
C PHE A 110 0.82 5.71 9.92
N LEU A 111 1.68 6.33 10.73
CA LEU A 111 3.02 5.80 11.02
C LEU A 111 2.95 4.55 11.90
N HIS A 112 2.02 4.52 12.84
CA HIS A 112 1.77 3.34 13.69
C HIS A 112 1.57 2.08 12.84
N HIS A 113 0.74 2.18 11.80
CA HIS A 113 0.50 1.03 10.90
C HIS A 113 1.61 0.84 9.86
N ALA A 114 2.20 1.93 9.37
CA ALA A 114 3.28 1.90 8.39
C ALA A 114 4.52 1.12 8.87
N ASP A 115 4.74 1.02 10.18
CA ASP A 115 5.86 0.27 10.77
C ASP A 115 5.72 -1.26 10.62
N HIS A 116 4.49 -1.76 10.42
CA HIS A 116 4.23 -3.18 10.21
C HIS A 116 4.39 -3.61 8.74
N VAL A 117 4.39 -2.65 7.80
CA VAL A 117 4.44 -2.88 6.35
C VAL A 117 5.80 -3.46 5.95
N ARG A 118 5.76 -4.60 5.26
CA ARG A 118 6.94 -5.36 4.80
C ARG A 118 6.92 -5.60 3.30
N SER A 119 5.75 -5.54 2.68
CA SER A 119 5.54 -5.69 1.24
C SER A 119 4.64 -4.56 0.73
N PHE A 120 5.00 -3.97 -0.40
CA PHE A 120 4.22 -2.90 -1.04
C PHE A 120 4.09 -3.09 -2.56
N GLY A 121 2.88 -2.92 -3.10
CA GLY A 121 2.60 -2.69 -4.52
C GLY A 121 2.35 -3.93 -5.40
N THR A 122 2.68 -5.11 -4.90
CA THR A 122 2.43 -6.40 -5.57
C THR A 122 0.99 -6.89 -5.34
N SER A 123 0.44 -7.70 -6.24
CA SER A 123 -0.77 -8.50 -5.93
C SER A 123 -0.41 -9.82 -5.27
N ASP A 124 0.78 -10.35 -5.54
CA ASP A 124 1.17 -11.75 -5.28
C ASP A 124 2.57 -11.82 -4.65
N ASP A 125 2.71 -11.30 -3.44
CA ASP A 125 3.94 -11.53 -2.68
C ASP A 125 3.80 -12.78 -1.85
N ASN A 126 4.45 -13.86 -2.30
CA ASN A 126 4.80 -15.07 -1.55
C ASN A 126 4.09 -15.17 -0.19
N HIS A 127 2.84 -15.62 -0.29
CA HIS A 127 1.95 -16.09 0.76
C HIS A 127 0.95 -15.07 1.31
N HIS A 128 1.22 -13.77 1.48
CA HIS A 128 0.19 -12.85 2.05
C HIS A 128 -0.71 -12.26 0.96
N ALA A 129 -2.02 -12.38 1.10
CA ALA A 129 -2.95 -11.64 0.24
C ALA A 129 -2.87 -10.15 0.59
N ASN A 130 -2.82 -9.24 -0.38
CA ASN A 130 -2.73 -7.81 -0.09
C ASN A 130 -4.11 -7.24 0.27
N ILE A 131 -4.18 -6.35 1.27
CA ILE A 131 -5.44 -5.82 1.85
C ILE A 131 -6.44 -5.36 0.77
N TYR A 132 -5.98 -4.81 -0.36
CA TYR A 132 -6.82 -4.16 -1.38
C TYR A 132 -7.05 -4.97 -2.65
N ASP A 133 -6.50 -6.19 -2.76
CA ASP A 133 -6.72 -6.99 -3.97
C ASP A 133 -8.19 -7.42 -4.11
N ARG A 134 -8.92 -7.59 -2.99
CA ARG A 134 -10.24 -8.28 -3.02
C ARG A 134 -11.34 -7.76 -2.08
N THR A 135 -11.12 -6.72 -1.27
CA THR A 135 -12.09 -6.31 -0.23
C THR A 135 -12.90 -5.04 -0.53
N CYS A 136 -12.47 -4.19 -1.47
CA CYS A 136 -13.12 -2.92 -1.77
C CYS A 136 -13.10 -2.61 -3.27
N GLU A 137 -14.12 -1.92 -3.79
CA GLU A 137 -14.10 -1.28 -5.10
C GLU A 137 -12.79 -0.51 -5.29
N ASN A 138 -12.01 -0.87 -6.31
CA ASN A 138 -10.70 -0.31 -6.65
C ASN A 138 -10.68 1.21 -6.42
N PRO A 139 -10.18 1.70 -5.26
CA PRO A 139 -10.06 3.13 -5.06
C PRO A 139 -9.03 3.54 -6.10
N GLY A 140 -9.39 4.42 -7.02
CA GLY A 140 -8.49 4.83 -8.07
C GLY A 140 -7.23 5.47 -7.49
N PRO A 141 -6.27 5.78 -8.37
CA PRO A 141 -4.93 6.18 -7.94
C PRO A 141 -4.97 7.42 -7.03
N VAL A 142 -4.03 7.48 -6.10
CA VAL A 142 -3.80 8.68 -5.30
C VAL A 142 -3.30 9.78 -6.22
N SER A 143 -3.90 10.98 -6.13
CA SER A 143 -3.53 12.08 -7.02
C SER A 143 -2.04 12.44 -6.89
N SER A 144 -1.42 12.92 -7.99
CA SER A 144 -0.02 13.38 -7.94
C SER A 144 0.22 14.50 -6.92
N SER A 145 -0.81 15.32 -6.67
CA SER A 145 -0.79 16.39 -5.66
C SER A 145 -0.78 15.83 -4.23
N ALA A 146 -1.49 14.73 -3.98
CA ALA A 146 -1.49 14.06 -2.70
C ALA A 146 -0.13 13.43 -2.38
N TYR A 147 0.48 12.73 -3.35
CA TYR A 147 1.86 12.24 -3.19
C TYR A 147 2.84 13.37 -2.89
N HIS A 148 2.69 14.51 -3.57
CA HIS A 148 3.55 15.67 -3.34
C HIS A 148 3.41 16.19 -1.91
N ALA A 149 2.18 16.35 -1.43
CA ALA A 149 1.92 16.82 -0.09
C ALA A 149 2.40 15.84 0.99
N LEU A 150 2.22 14.52 0.79
CA LEU A 150 2.79 13.49 1.66
C LEU A 150 4.32 13.63 1.75
N GLU A 151 4.98 13.79 0.60
CA GLU A 151 6.43 13.94 0.55
C GLU A 151 6.94 15.19 1.27
N GLN A 152 6.21 16.31 1.17
CA GLN A 152 6.58 17.58 1.79
C GLN A 152 6.29 17.65 3.29
N SER A 153 5.33 16.87 3.79
CA SER A 153 4.87 16.94 5.18
C SER A 153 5.21 15.72 6.02
N LYS A 154 5.87 14.71 5.43
CA LYS A 154 6.27 13.49 6.14
C LYS A 154 7.16 13.83 7.34
N PRO A 155 6.89 13.27 8.53
CA PRO A 155 7.68 13.52 9.73
C PRO A 155 8.98 12.68 9.79
N ARG A 156 9.20 11.79 8.81
CA ARG A 156 10.40 10.96 8.69
C ARG A 156 10.76 10.72 7.23
N GLU A 157 12.02 10.38 6.96
CA GLU A 157 12.53 10.20 5.60
C GLU A 157 11.83 9.08 4.82
N GLN A 158 11.52 7.96 5.49
CA GLN A 158 10.94 6.76 4.88
C GLN A 158 9.54 6.48 5.41
N PHE A 159 8.57 6.20 4.52
CA PHE A 159 7.23 5.80 4.95
C PHE A 159 7.25 4.43 5.63
N PHE A 160 8.03 3.48 5.12
CA PHE A 160 8.03 2.08 5.57
C PHE A 160 9.43 1.64 6.02
N PRO A 161 9.82 1.85 7.28
CA PRO A 161 11.18 1.57 7.77
C PRO A 161 11.52 0.07 7.78
N ASN A 162 10.51 -0.80 7.72
CA ASN A 162 10.64 -2.25 7.73
C ASN A 162 10.32 -2.90 6.38
N LEU A 163 10.24 -2.12 5.30
CA LEU A 163 9.93 -2.63 3.99
C LEU A 163 11.02 -3.57 3.49
N ARG A 164 10.60 -4.72 2.99
CA ARG A 164 11.47 -5.77 2.44
C ARG A 164 11.26 -5.90 0.94
N ARG A 165 10.02 -5.86 0.49
CA ARG A 165 9.66 -6.05 -0.92
C ARG A 165 8.90 -4.84 -1.43
N LEU A 166 9.32 -4.34 -2.58
CA LEU A 166 8.66 -3.24 -3.26
C LEU A 166 8.42 -3.60 -4.72
N HIS A 167 7.16 -3.60 -5.11
CA HIS A 167 6.76 -3.65 -6.51
C HIS A 167 6.17 -2.29 -6.88
N TRP A 168 6.86 -1.50 -7.68
CA TRP A 168 6.40 -0.15 -8.05
C TRP A 168 5.77 -0.15 -9.43
N ARG A 169 4.53 0.33 -9.56
CA ARG A 169 3.85 0.46 -10.86
C ARG A 169 3.79 1.93 -11.27
N SER A 170 4.59 2.33 -12.26
CA SER A 170 4.66 3.74 -12.70
C SER A 170 3.35 4.26 -13.31
N THR A 171 2.45 3.37 -13.71
CA THR A 171 1.09 3.69 -14.17
C THR A 171 0.17 4.18 -13.06
N ARG A 172 0.42 3.77 -11.81
CA ARG A 172 -0.39 4.11 -10.64
C ARG A 172 0.30 5.18 -9.81
N ASP A 173 1.60 5.00 -9.56
CA ASP A 173 2.35 5.79 -8.59
C ASP A 173 3.56 6.49 -9.27
N PRO A 174 3.71 7.83 -9.12
CA PRO A 174 4.78 8.54 -9.82
C PRO A 174 6.17 8.16 -9.31
N LEU A 175 7.06 7.71 -10.21
CA LEU A 175 8.40 7.19 -9.87
C LEU A 175 9.26 8.15 -9.02
N ARG A 176 9.04 9.47 -9.12
CA ARG A 176 9.77 10.48 -8.34
C ARG A 176 9.66 10.28 -6.82
N TYR A 177 8.58 9.64 -6.34
CA TYR A 177 8.34 9.40 -4.92
C TYR A 177 8.91 8.07 -4.42
N LEU A 178 9.47 7.25 -5.32
CA LEU A 178 10.01 5.91 -5.01
C LEU A 178 11.00 5.93 -3.83
N ARG A 179 11.84 6.97 -3.74
CA ARG A 179 12.88 7.09 -2.71
C ARG A 179 12.35 7.06 -1.28
N SER A 180 11.11 7.51 -1.05
CA SER A 180 10.49 7.51 0.27
C SER A 180 10.03 6.12 0.73
N PHE A 181 10.05 5.15 -0.18
CA PHE A 181 9.69 3.75 0.07
C PHE A 181 10.92 2.84 0.09
N VAL A 182 12.07 3.31 -0.42
CA VAL A 182 13.31 2.54 -0.41
C VAL A 182 13.97 2.65 0.96
N GLY A 183 14.08 1.53 1.65
CA GLY A 183 14.62 1.43 3.00
C GLY A 183 15.84 0.50 3.12
N PRO A 184 16.56 0.53 4.26
CA PRO A 184 17.77 -0.27 4.45
C PRO A 184 17.51 -1.78 4.63
N LYS A 185 16.28 -2.18 4.98
CA LYS A 185 15.88 -3.58 5.19
C LYS A 185 15.30 -4.24 3.94
N MET A 186 15.38 -3.53 2.82
CA MET A 186 14.85 -3.99 1.55
C MET A 186 15.63 -5.20 1.06
N THR A 187 14.95 -6.14 0.44
CA THR A 187 15.50 -7.39 -0.09
C THR A 187 15.14 -7.58 -1.57
N GLU A 188 14.09 -6.90 -2.03
CA GLU A 188 13.56 -7.06 -3.38
C GLU A 188 12.94 -5.75 -3.88
N ILE A 189 13.29 -5.39 -5.11
CA ILE A 189 12.71 -4.26 -5.84
C ILE A 189 12.33 -4.76 -7.23
N SER A 190 11.06 -4.56 -7.59
CA SER A 190 10.48 -4.83 -8.90
C SER A 190 9.83 -3.55 -9.40
N LEU A 191 10.12 -3.15 -10.63
CA LEU A 191 9.61 -1.90 -11.20
C LEU A 191 8.86 -2.21 -12.50
N ALA A 192 7.60 -1.83 -12.59
CA ALA A 192 6.76 -2.01 -13.77
C ALA A 192 6.51 -0.65 -14.44
N PHE A 193 6.84 -0.56 -15.73
CA PHE A 193 6.67 0.63 -16.53
C PHE A 193 5.68 0.40 -17.68
N ALA A 194 4.74 1.32 -17.90
CA ALA A 194 3.91 1.29 -19.12
C ALA A 194 4.64 1.83 -20.36
N HIS A 195 5.64 2.69 -20.15
CA HIS A 195 6.39 3.33 -21.22
C HIS A 195 7.88 3.34 -20.86
N PRO A 196 8.79 3.39 -21.84
CA PRO A 196 10.21 3.51 -21.56
C PRO A 196 10.51 4.70 -20.64
N PRO A 197 11.34 4.54 -19.60
CA PRO A 197 11.60 5.61 -18.64
C PRO A 197 12.28 6.80 -19.33
N ASN A 198 11.84 8.01 -18.97
CA ASN A 198 12.43 9.26 -19.45
C ASN A 198 13.82 9.50 -18.81
N MET A 199 14.52 10.57 -19.20
CA MET A 199 15.88 10.84 -18.70
C MET A 199 15.93 11.00 -17.17
N ALA A 200 14.97 11.69 -16.56
CA ALA A 200 14.93 11.89 -15.11
C ALA A 200 14.68 10.57 -14.36
N GLU A 201 13.79 9.73 -14.88
CA GLU A 201 13.52 8.40 -14.34
C GLU A 201 14.75 7.50 -14.46
N ARG A 202 15.43 7.51 -15.62
CA ARG A 202 16.71 6.78 -15.80
C ARG A 202 17.76 7.23 -14.81
N SER A 203 17.95 8.54 -14.61
CA SER A 203 18.89 9.06 -13.60
C SER A 203 18.54 8.58 -12.18
N LEU A 204 17.25 8.53 -11.84
CA LEU A 204 16.79 8.00 -10.56
C LEU A 204 17.10 6.51 -10.43
N LEU A 205 16.83 5.70 -11.46
CA LEU A 205 17.16 4.27 -11.47
C LEU A 205 18.67 4.02 -11.35
N THR A 206 19.49 4.78 -12.06
CA THR A 206 20.96 4.71 -11.92
C THR A 206 21.39 5.02 -10.48
N SER A 207 20.80 6.03 -9.83
CA SER A 207 21.09 6.34 -8.42
C SER A 207 20.64 5.26 -7.44
N LEU A 208 19.65 4.44 -7.81
CA LEU A 208 19.19 3.32 -7.00
C LEU A 208 20.01 2.05 -7.25
N SER A 209 20.58 1.89 -8.44
CA SER A 209 21.40 0.72 -8.78
C SER A 209 22.70 0.60 -7.98
N SER A 210 23.14 1.69 -7.33
CA SER A 210 24.21 1.64 -6.33
C SER A 210 23.78 1.01 -4.99
N MET A 211 22.49 0.70 -4.79
CA MET A 211 21.99 -0.02 -3.63
C MET A 211 22.03 -1.53 -3.93
N PRO A 212 22.57 -2.38 -3.03
CA PRO A 212 22.92 -3.78 -3.30
C PRO A 212 21.72 -4.75 -3.45
N LEU A 213 20.53 -4.27 -3.84
CA LEU A 213 19.25 -4.95 -3.59
C LEU A 213 18.30 -5.02 -4.81
N ILE A 214 18.78 -4.73 -6.02
CA ILE A 214 17.95 -4.81 -7.24
C ILE A 214 18.06 -6.21 -7.85
N THR A 215 16.99 -6.99 -7.76
CA THR A 215 16.92 -8.37 -8.28
C THR A 215 16.27 -8.47 -9.67
N SER A 216 15.48 -7.49 -10.13
CA SER A 216 14.96 -7.48 -11.51
C SER A 216 14.53 -6.09 -12.00
N PHE A 217 14.79 -5.79 -13.28
CA PHE A 217 14.19 -4.67 -14.03
C PHE A 217 13.08 -5.17 -14.96
#